data_AF-A0A7V5FQ77-F1
#
_entry.id   AF-A0A7V5FQ77-F1
#
_cell.length_a   1.000
_cell.length_b   1.000
_cell.length_c   1.000
_cell.angle_alpha   90.00
_cell.angle_beta   90.00
_cell.angle_gamma   90.00
#
_symmetry.space_group_name_H-M   'P 1'
#
loop_
_entity.id
_entity.type
_entity.pdbx_description
1 polymer ?
#
loop_
_entity_poly.entity_id
_entity_poly.type
_entity_poly.pdbx_seq_one_letter_code
_entity_poly.pdbx_strand_id
1 'polypeptide(L)' 'MDTLFSFFAFLFGAVVGSFLNVVILRLPDENQSIVFPASHCPQCQTPLHWYENIPV' A
#
# COMPACT_ATOMS: atom_id res chain seq x y z
N MET A 1 1.46 -28.33 -9.66
CA MET A 1 0.49 -27.67 -8.77
C MET A 1 1.17 -26.60 -7.92
N ASP A 2 2.47 -26.73 -7.69
CA ASP A 2 3.28 -25.86 -6.83
C ASP A 2 3.56 -24.48 -7.43
N THR A 3 3.83 -24.38 -8.73
CA THR A 3 4.06 -23.08 -9.40
C THR A 3 2.83 -22.16 -9.38
N LEU A 4 1.63 -22.74 -9.57
CA LEU A 4 0.38 -22.00 -9.47
C LEU A 4 0.19 -21.47 -8.04
N PHE A 5 0.43 -22.32 -7.03
CA PHE A 5 0.34 -21.94 -5.64
C PHE A 5 1.35 -20.84 -5.27
N SER A 6 2.62 -20.99 -5.67
CA SER A 6 3.66 -19.98 -5.44
C SER A 6 3.34 -18.65 -6.11
N PHE A 7 2.76 -18.66 -7.31
CA PHE A 7 2.34 -17.44 -7.99
C PHE A 7 1.25 -16.69 -7.21
N PHE A 8 0.23 -17.40 -6.73
CA PHE A 8 -0.81 -16.79 -5.90
C PHE A 8 -0.28 -16.31 -4.54
N ALA A 9 0.60 -17.09 -3.91
CA ALA A 9 1.24 -16.70 -2.66
C ALA A 9 2.08 -15.42 -2.83
N PHE A 10 2.80 -15.29 -3.95
CA PHE A 10 3.55 -14.08 -4.29
C PHE A 10 2.63 -12.87 -4.49
N LEU A 11 1.57 -13.02 -5.30
CA LEU A 11 0.61 -11.92 -5.54
C LEU A 11 -0.05 -11.47 -4.24
N PHE A 12 -0.49 -12.43 -3.41
CA PHE A 12 -1.07 -12.15 -2.11
C PHE A 12 -0.08 -11.46 -1.18
N GLY A 13 1.16 -11.97 -1.11
CA GLY A 13 2.23 -11.36 -0.33
C GLY A 13 2.56 -9.94 -0.77
N ALA A 14 2.57 -9.67 -2.08
CA ALA A 14 2.81 -8.33 -2.62
C ALA A 14 1.67 -7.36 -2.26
N VAL A 15 0.41 -7.79 -2.36
CA VAL A 15 -0.76 -6.98 -1.97
C VAL A 15 -0.73 -6.68 -0.47
N VAL A 16 -0.50 -7.70 0.37
CA VAL A 16 -0.44 -7.55 1.83
C VAL A 16 0.75 -6.68 2.25
N GLY A 17 1.92 -6.88 1.65
CA GLY A 17 3.11 -6.08 1.94
C GLY A 17 2.93 -4.61 1.58
N SER A 18 2.35 -4.33 0.41
CA SER A 18 2.02 -2.96 -0.01
C SER A 18 1.05 -2.28 0.96
N PHE A 19 0.00 -2.98 1.39
CA PHE A 19 -0.95 -2.46 2.37
C PHE A 19 -0.29 -2.19 3.73
N LEU A 20 0.52 -3.12 4.25
CA LEU A 20 1.23 -2.94 5.52
C LEU A 20 2.19 -1.75 5.48
N ASN A 21 2.80 -1.46 4.33
CA ASN A 21 3.64 -0.27 4.17
C ASN A 21 2.85 1.02 4.37
N VAL A 22 1.61 1.09 3.84
CA VAL A 22 0.70 2.22 4.07
C VAL A 22 0.30 2.31 5.55
N VAL A 23 0.06 1.18 6.21
CA VAL A 23 -0.28 1.15 7.64
C VAL A 23 0.89 1.67 8.48
N ILE A 24 2.12 1.22 8.25
CA ILE A 24 3.30 1.69 8.99
C ILE A 24 3.47 3.21 8.87
N LEU A 25 3.18 3.77 7.69
CA LEU A 25 3.27 5.20 7.46
C LEU A 25 2.18 5.99 8.19
N ARG A 26 0.94 5.48 8.23
CA ARG A 26 -0.24 6.21 8.75
C ARG A 26 -0.55 5.93 10.22
N LEU A 27 -0.16 4.77 10.76
CA LEU A 27 -0.47 4.36 12.14
C LEU A 27 0.08 5.28 13.23
N PRO A 28 1.27 5.91 13.09
CA PRO A 28 1.76 6.88 14.08
C PRO A 28 0.89 8.14 14.20
N ASP A 29 0.14 8.48 13.14
CA ASP A 29 -0.76 9.62 13.13
C ASP A 29 -2.18 9.19 13.54
N GLU A 30 -2.50 9.28 14.83
CA GLU A 30 -3.80 8.84 15.39
C GLU A 30 -5.02 9.55 14.77
N ASN A 31 -4.82 10.71 14.14
CA ASN A 31 -5.86 11.49 13.47
C ASN A 31 -6.00 11.18 11.97
N GLN A 32 -5.17 10.31 11.40
CA GLN A 32 -5.25 9.92 10.00
C GLN A 32 -5.92 8.55 9.87
N SER A 33 -6.90 8.46 8.96
CA SER A 33 -7.48 7.16 8.61
C SER A 33 -6.60 6.42 7.61
N ILE A 34 -6.51 5.10 7.81
CA ILE A 34 -5.75 4.20 6.94
C ILE A 34 -6.38 4.14 5.54
N VAL A 35 -7.71 4.31 5.45
CA VAL A 35 -8.48 4.14 4.21
C VAL A 35 -8.74 5.47 3.50
N PHE A 36 -8.99 6.54 4.27
CA PHE A 36 -9.29 7.87 3.73
C PHE A 36 -8.51 8.96 4.49
N PRO A 37 -8.06 10.03 3.84
CA PRO A 37 -8.18 10.34 2.42
C PRO A 37 -7.26 9.47 1.53
N ALA A 38 -7.34 9.67 0.20
CA ALA A 38 -6.47 9.02 -0.78
C ALA A 38 -4.97 9.26 -0.45
N SER A 39 -4.05 8.53 -1.08
CA SER A 39 -2.61 8.79 -0.90
C SER A 39 -2.27 10.22 -1.36
N HIS A 40 -1.45 10.91 -0.58
CA HIS A 40 -0.93 12.24 -0.92
C HIS A 40 0.59 12.24 -0.72
N CYS A 41 1.30 13.09 -1.47
CA CYS A 41 2.72 13.26 -1.25
C CYS A 41 2.97 13.93 0.11
N PRO A 42 3.83 13.36 0.99
CA PRO A 42 4.07 13.93 2.32
C PRO A 42 4.69 15.33 2.28
N GLN A 43 5.44 15.66 1.22
CA GLN A 43 6.15 16.94 1.10
C GLN A 43 5.31 18.07 0.49
N CYS A 44 4.52 17.79 -0.55
CA CYS A 44 3.76 18.81 -1.28
C CYS A 44 2.23 18.66 -1.17
N GLN A 45 1.73 17.63 -0.48
CA GLN A 45 0.31 17.38 -0.21
C GLN A 45 -0.56 17.22 -1.46
N THR A 46 0.04 16.95 -2.63
CA THR A 46 -0.72 16.67 -3.85
C THR A 46 -1.33 15.26 -3.79
N PRO A 47 -2.59 15.08 -4.22
CA PRO A 47 -3.20 13.75 -4.33
C PRO A 47 -2.42 12.91 -5.35
N LEU A 48 -2.05 11.70 -4.94
CA LEU A 48 -1.35 10.73 -5.78
C LEU A 48 -2.36 9.82 -6.46
N HIS A 49 -2.07 9.46 -7.71
CA HIS A 49 -2.83 8.44 -8.41
C HIS A 49 -2.53 7.05 -7.84
N TRP A 50 -3.47 6.12 -8.01
CA TRP A 50 -3.34 4.76 -7.49
C TRP A 50 -2.09 4.02 -8.02
N TYR A 51 -1.68 4.29 -9.26
CA TYR A 51 -0.51 3.66 -9.89
C TYR A 51 0.83 4.21 -9.40
N GLU A 52 0.85 5.42 -8.82
CA GLU A 52 2.08 6.00 -8.24
C GLU A 52 2.46 5.33 -6.92
N ASN A 53 1.54 4.58 -6.30
CA ASN A 53 1.80 3.78 -5.10
C ASN A 53 2.23 2.34 -5.44
N ILE A 54 2.36 1.98 -6.72
CA ILE A 54 2.82 0.64 -7.12
C ILE A 54 4.34 0.62 -6.98
N PRO A 55 4.91 -0.26 -6.14
CA PRO A 55 6.34 -0.48 -6.12
C PRO A 55 6.70 -1.26 -7.40
N VAL A 56 7.11 -0.54 -8.44
CA VAL A 56 7.76 -1.06 -9.66
C VAL A 56 9.28 -0.91 -9.56
#